data_AF-A0A520IKB5-F1
#
_entry.id   AF-A0A520IKB5-F1
#
_cell.length_a   1.000
_cell.length_b   1.000
_cell.length_c   1.000
_cell.angle_alpha   90.00
_cell.angle_beta   90.00
_cell.angle_gamma   90.00
#
_symmetry.space_group_name_H-M   'P 1'
#
loop_
_entity.id
_entity.type
_entity.pdbx_description
1 polymer ?
#
loop_
_entity_poly.entity_id
_entity_poly.type
_entity_poly.pdbx_seq_one_letter_code
_entity_poly.pdbx_strand_id
1 'polypeptide(L)'
;MFRVNKGVDRPPQVLGIRGMNFLMVLGGAAVGLLVVSTFIMIVTRWSGLICYGTYLVGLIILYGQLVRISRVHGERGMARTQGRGRQPKLIMVRSSGVYKQLRHEPKK
;
A
#
# COMPACT_ATOMS: atom_id res chain seq x y z
N MET A 1 -8.75 14.17 -14.82
CA MET A 1 -8.16 13.42 -15.96
C MET A 1 -6.79 12.89 -15.56
N PHE A 2 -6.59 11.57 -15.57
CA PHE A 2 -5.26 10.99 -15.38
C PHE A 2 -4.42 11.31 -16.61
N ARG A 3 -3.50 12.27 -16.48
CA ARG A 3 -2.49 12.54 -17.50
C ARG A 3 -1.47 11.39 -17.46
N VAL A 4 -1.72 10.34 -18.23
CA VAL A 4 -0.63 9.50 -18.73
C VAL A 4 -0.06 10.22 -19.94
N ASN A 5 0.83 11.18 -19.68
CA ASN A 5 1.75 11.65 -20.68
C ASN A 5 3.09 10.95 -20.43
N LYS A 6 3.31 9.82 -21.10
CA LYS A 6 4.67 9.30 -21.31
C LYS A 6 5.22 10.09 -22.49
N GLY A 7 5.64 11.32 -22.23
CA GLY A 7 6.27 12.14 -23.26
C GLY A 7 7.42 11.35 -23.90
N VAL A 8 7.50 11.38 -25.23
CA VAL A 8 8.68 10.94 -25.97
C VAL A 8 9.85 11.85 -25.52
N ASP A 9 11.01 11.24 -25.22
CA ASP A 9 12.21 11.88 -24.65
C ASP A 9 12.22 12.31 -23.16
N ARG A 10 11.69 11.48 -22.24
CA ARG A 10 12.12 11.56 -20.82
C ARG A 10 12.78 10.26 -20.34
N PRO A 11 13.98 10.29 -19.71
CA PRO A 11 14.55 9.11 -19.08
C PRO A 11 13.70 8.68 -17.86
N PRO A 12 13.71 7.36 -17.52
CA PRO A 12 12.86 6.77 -16.51
C PRO A 12 13.18 7.34 -15.13
N GLN A 13 12.16 7.85 -14.41
CA GLN A 13 12.37 8.29 -13.03
C GLN A 13 12.80 7.10 -12.19
N VAL A 14 14.00 7.19 -11.60
CA VAL A 14 14.59 6.18 -10.74
C VAL A 14 13.63 5.94 -9.57
N LEU A 15 13.10 4.72 -9.48
CA LEU A 15 12.20 4.25 -8.41
C LEU A 15 12.89 4.17 -7.02
N GLY A 16 14.01 4.86 -6.81
CA GLY A 16 14.83 4.76 -5.60
C GLY A 16 14.33 5.57 -4.39
N ILE A 17 13.58 6.66 -4.61
CA ILE A 17 13.19 7.59 -3.53
C ILE A 17 11.76 7.34 -3.02
N ARG A 18 10.93 6.59 -3.76
CA ARG A 18 9.57 6.22 -3.32
C ARG A 18 9.48 4.93 -2.49
N GLY A 19 10.61 4.25 -2.27
CA GLY A 19 10.74 3.15 -1.28
C GLY A 19 10.54 3.56 0.17
N MET A 20 10.42 4.87 0.46
CA MET A 20 10.27 5.41 1.82
C MET A 20 9.01 4.91 2.53
N ASN A 21 7.90 4.69 1.81
CA ASN A 21 6.69 4.09 2.40
C ASN A 21 6.93 2.65 2.87
N PHE A 22 7.73 1.88 2.12
CA PHE A 22 8.05 0.51 2.45
C PHE A 22 9.02 0.41 3.62
N LEU A 23 10.00 1.31 3.67
CA LEU A 23 10.90 1.48 4.80
C LEU A 23 10.16 1.94 6.06
N MET A 24 9.17 2.82 5.94
CA MET A 24 8.34 3.23 7.07
C MET A 24 7.46 2.09 7.58
N VAL A 25 6.87 1.29 6.69
CA VAL A 25 6.08 0.12 7.08
C VAL A 25 6.97 -0.93 7.73
N LEU A 26 8.14 -1.21 7.15
CA LEU A 26 9.12 -2.15 7.70
C LEU A 26 9.66 -1.67 9.05
N GLY A 27 10.03 -0.39 9.15
CA GLY A 27 10.53 0.23 10.36
C GLY A 27 9.47 0.29 11.46
N GLY A 28 8.24 0.68 11.12
CA GLY A 28 7.11 0.65 12.05
C GLY A 28 6.77 -0.76 12.51
N ALA A 29 6.79 -1.74 11.60
CA ALA A 29 6.59 -3.14 11.95
C ALA A 29 7.72 -3.67 12.84
N ALA A 30 8.98 -3.34 12.56
CA ALA A 30 10.13 -3.72 13.38
C ALA A 30 10.01 -3.18 14.81
N VAL A 31 9.72 -1.87 14.95
CA VAL A 31 9.51 -1.25 16.26
C VAL A 31 8.31 -1.87 16.98
N GLY A 32 7.19 -2.09 16.28
CA GLY A 32 6.01 -2.74 16.86
C GLY A 32 6.32 -4.16 17.37
N LEU A 33 7.08 -4.95 16.60
CA LEU A 33 7.48 -6.31 16.96
C LEU A 33 8.42 -6.31 18.19
N LEU A 34 9.31 -5.29 18.33
CA LEU A 34 10.12 -5.10 19.54
C LEU A 34 9.28 -4.79 20.77
N VAL A 35 8.29 -3.92 20.65
CA VAL A 35 7.42 -3.58 21.78
C VAL A 35 6.63 -4.82 22.23
N VAL A 36 6.08 -5.57 21.26
CA VAL A 36 5.35 -6.81 21.54
C VAL A 36 6.27 -7.85 22.18
N SER A 37 7.48 -8.07 21.65
CA SER A 37 8.42 -9.02 22.25
C SER A 37 8.80 -8.61 23.67
N THR A 38 9.07 -7.33 23.90
CA THR A 38 9.39 -6.80 25.23
C THR A 38 8.23 -6.99 26.20
N PHE A 39 6.99 -6.76 25.76
CA PHE A 39 5.81 -6.98 26.58
C PHE A 39 5.63 -8.46 26.95
N ILE A 40 5.79 -9.37 25.99
CA ILE A 40 5.74 -10.82 26.23
C ILE A 40 6.83 -11.26 27.20
N MET A 41 8.04 -10.71 27.08
CA MET A 41 9.14 -10.99 27.99
C MET A 41 8.78 -10.61 29.44
N ILE A 42 8.18 -9.43 29.64
CA ILE A 42 7.77 -8.94 30.97
C ILE A 42 6.68 -9.83 31.57
N VAL A 43 5.66 -10.20 30.79
CA VAL A 43 4.52 -11.00 31.28
C VAL A 43 4.92 -12.44 31.57
N THR A 44 5.73 -13.04 30.71
CA THR A 44 6.01 -14.49 30.73
C THR A 44 7.31 -14.83 31.48
N ARG A 45 8.12 -13.83 31.86
CA ARG A 45 9.46 -14.00 32.46
C ARG A 45 10.37 -14.97 31.69
N TRP A 46 10.20 -15.03 30.38
CA TRP A 46 11.03 -15.86 29.52
C TRP A 46 12.45 -15.32 29.41
N SER A 47 13.40 -16.21 29.11
CA SER A 47 14.78 -15.80 28.87
C SER A 47 14.85 -14.81 27.70
N GLY A 48 15.59 -13.72 27.88
CA GLY A 48 15.73 -12.68 26.86
C GLY A 48 16.28 -13.22 25.55
N LEU A 49 17.14 -14.25 25.61
CA LEU A 49 17.69 -14.95 24.44
C LEU A 49 16.58 -15.52 23.54
N ILE A 50 15.57 -16.17 24.13
CA ILE A 50 14.47 -16.76 23.36
C ILE A 50 13.62 -15.65 22.74
N CYS A 51 13.32 -14.61 23.52
CA CYS A 51 12.45 -13.54 23.08
C CYS A 51 13.07 -12.71 21.94
N TYR A 52 14.32 -12.25 22.11
CA TYR A 52 15.04 -11.52 21.05
C TYR A 52 15.39 -12.42 19.85
N GLY A 53 15.64 -13.71 20.08
CA GLY A 53 15.81 -14.69 19.01
C GLY A 53 14.56 -14.80 18.13
N THR A 54 13.39 -14.96 18.74
CA THR A 54 12.11 -15.00 17.99
C THR A 54 11.80 -13.69 17.29
N TYR A 55 12.15 -12.55 17.88
CA TYR A 55 12.01 -11.23 17.26
C TYR A 55 12.85 -11.14 15.97
N LEU A 56 14.14 -11.50 16.03
CA LEU A 56 15.04 -11.46 14.87
C LEU A 56 14.54 -12.36 13.73
N VAL A 57 14.14 -13.59 14.06
CA VAL A 57 13.58 -14.53 13.08
C VAL A 57 12.29 -13.97 12.46
N GLY A 58 11.40 -13.43 13.28
CA GLY A 58 10.17 -12.79 12.81
C GLY A 58 10.42 -11.62 11.86
N LEU A 59 11.44 -10.81 12.14
CA LEU A 59 11.80 -9.65 11.32
C LEU A 59 12.36 -10.06 9.96
N ILE A 60 13.18 -11.12 9.91
CA ILE A 60 13.70 -11.69 8.66
C ILE A 60 12.56 -12.23 7.79
N ILE A 61 11.62 -12.96 8.39
CA ILE A 61 10.45 -13.49 7.67
C ILE A 61 9.59 -12.35 7.14
N LEU A 62 9.32 -11.34 7.97
CA LEU A 62 8.52 -10.18 7.60
C LEU A 62 9.18 -9.41 6.45
N TYR A 63 10.49 -9.20 6.50
CA TYR A 63 11.27 -8.60 5.42
C TYR A 63 11.13 -9.41 4.12
N GLY A 64 11.29 -10.73 4.16
CA GLY A 64 11.13 -11.60 3.00
C GLY A 64 9.73 -11.52 2.38
N GLN A 65 8.69 -11.49 3.21
CA GLN A 65 7.31 -11.31 2.74
C GLN A 65 7.09 -9.94 2.11
N LEU A 66 7.60 -8.88 2.75
CA LEU A 66 7.53 -7.52 2.22
C LEU A 66 8.21 -7.43 0.85
N VAL A 67 9.42 -7.98 0.71
CA VAL A 67 10.14 -8.04 -0.57
C VAL A 67 9.34 -8.80 -1.63
N ARG A 68 8.73 -9.94 -1.27
CA ARG A 68 7.90 -10.71 -2.19
C ARG A 68 6.67 -9.92 -2.65
N ILE A 69 5.96 -9.25 -1.73
CA ILE A 69 4.79 -8.42 -2.04
C ILE A 69 5.20 -7.24 -2.94
N SER A 70 6.33 -6.59 -2.62
CA SER A 70 6.92 -5.52 -3.42
C SER A 70 7.20 -5.96 -4.86
N ARG A 71 7.78 -7.15 -5.05
CA ARG A 71 8.06 -7.73 -6.37
C ARG A 71 6.79 -8.04 -7.18
N VAL A 72 5.77 -8.60 -6.53
CA VAL A 72 4.55 -9.06 -7.23
C VAL A 72 3.62 -7.91 -7.60
N HIS A 73 3.41 -6.96 -6.70
CA HIS A 73 2.42 -5.90 -6.91
C HIS A 73 3.06 -4.60 -7.42
N GLY A 74 4.32 -4.33 -7.10
CA GLY A 74 4.92 -3.01 -7.28
C GLY A 74 4.09 -1.90 -6.62
N GLU A 75 4.55 -0.65 -6.68
CA GLU A 75 3.80 0.46 -6.06
C GLU A 75 2.43 0.68 -6.72
N ARG A 76 2.36 0.52 -8.04
CA ARG A 76 1.11 0.75 -8.80
C ARG A 76 0.08 -0.35 -8.59
N GLY A 77 0.50 -1.60 -8.39
CA GLY A 77 -0.41 -2.70 -8.07
C GLY A 77 -0.92 -2.59 -6.63
N MET A 78 -0.07 -2.20 -5.68
CA MET A 78 -0.49 -1.94 -4.29
C MET A 78 -1.46 -0.75 -4.19
N ALA A 79 -1.19 0.35 -4.92
CA ALA A 79 -2.13 1.47 -4.97
C ALA A 79 -3.45 1.11 -5.65
N ARG A 80 -3.44 0.21 -6.65
CA ARG A 80 -4.65 -0.34 -7.28
C ARG A 80 -5.43 -1.27 -6.35
N THR A 81 -4.76 -2.12 -5.59
CA THR A 81 -5.44 -3.03 -4.64
C THR A 81 -6.01 -2.25 -3.46
N GLN A 82 -5.28 -1.28 -2.91
CA GLN A 82 -5.78 -0.40 -1.86
C GLN A 82 -6.91 0.51 -2.38
N GLY A 83 -6.81 1.00 -3.62
CA GLY A 83 -7.84 1.79 -4.27
C GLY A 83 -9.12 1.00 -4.59
N ARG A 84 -9.03 -0.31 -4.88
CA ARG A 84 -10.18 -1.18 -5.17
C ARG A 84 -11.20 -1.21 -4.02
N GLY A 85 -10.75 -1.14 -2.77
CA GLY A 85 -11.63 -1.09 -1.61
C GLY A 85 -12.34 0.25 -1.41
N ARG A 86 -11.85 1.33 -2.04
CA ARG A 86 -12.35 2.71 -1.91
C ARG A 86 -13.24 3.16 -3.07
N GLN A 87 -13.50 2.29 -4.05
CA GLN A 87 -14.39 2.62 -5.17
C GLN A 87 -15.85 2.48 -4.75
N PRO A 88 -16.73 3.43 -5.12
CA PRO A 88 -18.16 3.31 -4.85
C PRO A 88 -18.70 2.06 -5.56
N LYS A 89 -19.26 1.12 -4.79
CA LYS A 89 -19.84 -0.13 -5.32
C LYS A 89 -21.09 0.11 -6.17
N LEU A 90 -21.78 1.22 -5.91
CA LEU A 90 -23.00 1.60 -6.60
C LEU A 90 -22.98 3.11 -6.83
N ILE A 91 -23.15 3.54 -8.07
CA ILE A 91 -23.38 4.94 -8.43
C ILE A 91 -24.86 5.05 -8.76
N MET A 92 -25.68 5.47 -7.80
CA MET A 92 -27.12 5.63 -7.99
C MET A 92 -27.41 7.06 -8.48
N VAL A 93 -27.74 7.19 -9.76
CA VAL A 93 -28.15 8.47 -10.34
C VAL A 93 -29.66 8.63 -10.15
N ARG A 94 -30.07 9.47 -9.20
CA ARG A 94 -31.48 9.71 -8.88
C ARG A 94 -32.16 10.78 -9.75
N SER A 95 -31.41 11.46 -10.61
CA SER A 95 -31.92 12.54 -11.46
C SER A 95 -31.82 12.17 -12.93
N SER A 96 -32.94 12.28 -13.65
CA SER A 96 -32.99 12.15 -15.11
C SER A 96 -32.32 13.33 -15.84
N GLY A 97 -31.94 14.40 -15.13
CA GLY A 97 -31.37 15.63 -15.72
C GLY A 97 -30.09 15.37 -16.50
N VAL A 98 -29.26 14.43 -16.04
CA VAL A 98 -28.01 14.02 -16.70
C VAL A 98 -28.28 13.47 -18.11
N TYR A 99 -29.39 12.76 -18.30
CA TYR A 99 -29.78 12.20 -19.59
C TYR A 99 -30.55 13.21 -20.47
N LYS A 100 -31.21 14.20 -19.87
CA LYS A 100 -31.88 15.28 -20.63
C LYS A 100 -30.88 16.17 -21.38
N GLN A 101 -29.70 16.41 -20.79
CA GLN A 101 -28.62 17.17 -21.43
C GLN A 101 -28.06 16.47 -22.68
N LEU A 102 -28.08 15.14 -22.72
CA LEU A 102 -27.66 14.35 -23.89
C LEU A 102 -28.67 14.38 -25.04
N ARG A 103 -29.91 14.86 -24.80
CA ARG A 103 -30.99 14.86 -25.79
C ARG A 103 -31.11 16.16 -26.59
N HIS A 104 -30.34 17.18 -26.24
CA HIS A 104 -30.27 18.41 -27.02
C HIS A 104 -29.27 18.20 -28.17
N GLU A 105 -29.76 17.67 -29.29
CA GLU A 105 -29.07 17.94 -30.55
C GLU A 105 -29.07 19.46 -30.77
N PRO A 106 -27.91 20.07 -31.10
CA PRO A 106 -27.89 21.48 -31.49
C PRO A 106 -28.78 21.63 -32.73
N LYS A 107 -29.84 22.42 -32.63
CA LYS A 107 -30.59 22.85 -33.81
C LYS A 107 -29.61 23.58 -34.72
N LYS A 108 -29.45 23.03 -35.93
CA LYS A 108 -28.73 23.60 -37.07
C LYS A 108 -29.23 25.00 -37.40
#